data_AF-A0AB36JZ59-F1
#
_entry.id   AF-A0AB36JZ59-F1
#
_cell.length_a   1.000
_cell.length_b   1.000
_cell.length_c   1.000
_cell.angle_alpha   90.00
_cell.angle_beta   90.00
_cell.angle_gamma   90.00
#
_symmetry.space_group_name_H-M   'P 1'
#
loop_
_entity.id
_entity.type
_entity.pdbx_description
1 polymer ?
#
loop_
_entity_poly.entity_id
_entity_poly.type
_entity_poly.pdbx_seq_one_letter_code
_entity_poly.pdbx_strand_id
1 'polypeptide(L)'
;MKQAQKRAHWAAIIEQQKQSTVSIKQFCQDNAIPYQTFYYWSKRLREHQQAQTVQPVVVDASGHLPGASVVLVFANGIRAELPATLNAAQIKHWVDALQ
;
A
#
# COMPACT_ATOMS: atom_id res chain seq x y z
N MET A 1 14.59 -24.14 23.95
CA MET A 1 14.64 -23.94 22.48
C MET A 1 14.29 -22.50 22.15
N LYS A 2 15.11 -21.81 21.36
CA LYS A 2 14.93 -20.40 21.00
C LYS A 2 13.67 -20.24 20.13
N GLN A 3 12.88 -19.18 20.32
CA GLN A 3 11.59 -18.99 19.62
C GLN A 3 11.71 -19.06 18.08
N ALA A 4 12.84 -18.60 17.52
CA ALA A 4 13.13 -18.68 16.09
C ALA A 4 13.20 -20.13 15.56
N GLN A 5 13.76 -21.06 16.34
CA GLN A 5 13.88 -22.47 15.94
C GLN A 5 12.51 -23.14 15.86
N LYS A 6 11.61 -22.84 16.80
CA LYS A 6 10.22 -23.33 16.76
C LYS A 6 9.49 -22.83 15.51
N ARG A 7 9.65 -21.55 15.16
CA ARG A 7 9.03 -20.97 13.95
C ARG A 7 9.53 -21.66 12.68
N ALA A 8 10.85 -21.87 12.55
CA ALA A 8 11.43 -22.54 11.39
C ALA A 8 10.91 -23.98 11.26
N HIS A 9 10.82 -24.71 12.37
CA HIS A 9 10.27 -26.06 12.39
C HIS A 9 8.81 -26.11 11.91
N TRP A 10 7.95 -25.24 12.43
CA TRP A 10 6.54 -25.19 12.02
C TRP A 10 6.35 -24.71 10.58
N ALA A 11 7.21 -23.80 10.09
CA ALA A 11 7.19 -23.39 8.70
C ALA A 11 7.51 -24.57 7.76
N ALA A 12 8.50 -25.41 8.11
CA ALA A 12 8.84 -26.60 7.34
C ALA A 12 7.69 -27.63 7.31
N ILE A 13 7.04 -27.87 8.46
CA ILE A 13 5.88 -28.78 8.55
C ILE A 13 4.72 -28.29 7.67
N ILE A 14 4.41 -26.99 7.67
CA ILE A 14 3.34 -26.43 6.84
C ILE A 14 3.70 -26.53 5.36
N GLU A 15 4.97 -26.32 5.01
CA GLU A 15 5.42 -26.47 3.62
C GLU A 15 5.32 -27.92 3.15
N GLN A 16 5.71 -28.88 3.99
CA GLN A 16 5.50 -30.31 3.73
C GLN A 16 4.02 -30.64 3.55
N GLN A 17 3.13 -30.07 4.36
CA GLN A 17 1.68 -30.26 4.19
C GLN A 17 1.19 -29.68 2.87
N LYS A 18 1.68 -28.53 2.41
CA LYS A 18 1.30 -27.95 1.11
C LYS A 18 1.79 -28.77 -0.07
N GLN A 19 2.99 -29.33 0.04
CA GLN A 19 3.55 -30.22 -0.97
C GLN A 19 2.84 -31.58 -1.00
N SER A 20 2.30 -31.99 0.14
CA SER A 20 1.49 -33.20 0.25
C SER A 20 0.08 -32.91 -0.29
N THR A 21 -0.41 -33.72 -1.23
CA THR A 21 -1.77 -33.58 -1.80
C THR A 21 -2.88 -34.07 -0.85
N VAL A 22 -2.53 -34.36 0.41
CA VAL A 22 -3.46 -34.88 1.42
C VAL A 22 -4.11 -33.76 2.23
N SER A 23 -5.29 -34.03 2.77
CA SER A 23 -5.99 -33.07 3.62
C SER A 23 -5.19 -32.76 4.90
N ILE A 24 -5.33 -31.53 5.43
CA ILE A 24 -4.68 -31.12 6.69
C ILE A 24 -4.98 -32.11 7.82
N LYS A 25 -6.21 -32.64 7.88
CA LYS A 25 -6.63 -33.60 8.91
C LYS A 25 -5.84 -34.90 8.82
N GLN A 26 -5.70 -35.47 7.63
CA GLN A 26 -4.93 -36.68 7.40
C GLN A 26 -3.44 -36.44 7.68
N PHE A 27 -2.88 -35.33 7.18
CA PHE A 27 -1.49 -34.96 7.47
C PHE A 27 -1.22 -34.85 8.98
N CYS A 28 -2.15 -34.25 9.74
CA CYS A 28 -2.03 -34.15 11.20
C CYS A 28 -2.09 -35.51 11.89
N GLN A 29 -2.94 -36.44 11.40
CA GLN A 29 -3.03 -37.80 11.93
C GLN A 29 -1.74 -38.59 11.65
N ASP A 30 -1.26 -38.56 10.42
CA ASP A 30 -0.07 -39.32 9.98
C ASP A 30 1.20 -38.86 10.67
N ASN A 31 1.33 -37.56 10.96
CA ASN A 31 2.49 -36.97 11.61
C ASN A 31 2.35 -36.86 13.14
N ALA A 32 1.27 -37.41 13.72
CA ALA A 32 0.94 -37.29 15.15
C ALA A 32 0.93 -35.84 15.66
N ILE A 33 0.48 -34.90 14.82
CA ILE A 33 0.41 -33.48 15.12
C ILE A 33 -1.00 -33.12 15.60
N PRO A 34 -1.15 -32.47 16.76
CA PRO A 34 -2.45 -31.96 17.18
C PRO A 34 -2.97 -30.90 16.20
N TYR A 35 -4.18 -31.12 15.67
CA TYR A 35 -4.80 -30.23 14.68
C TYR A 35 -4.87 -28.76 15.13
N GLN A 36 -5.16 -28.53 16.42
CA GLN A 36 -5.20 -27.18 17.00
C GLN A 36 -3.84 -26.49 16.94
N THR A 37 -2.76 -27.22 17.22
CA THR A 37 -1.39 -26.70 17.18
C THR A 37 -0.99 -26.35 15.76
N PHE A 38 -1.31 -27.21 14.79
CA PHE A 38 -1.08 -26.92 13.37
C PHE A 38 -1.80 -25.63 12.95
N TYR A 39 -3.09 -25.51 13.28
CA TYR A 39 -3.89 -24.34 12.91
C TYR A 39 -3.36 -23.06 13.56
N TYR A 40 -2.97 -23.12 14.83
CA TYR A 40 -2.37 -22.01 15.56
C TYR A 40 -1.10 -21.49 14.87
N TRP A 41 -0.16 -22.38 14.54
CA TRP A 41 1.09 -21.98 13.87
C TRP A 41 0.88 -21.53 12.44
N SER A 42 -0.06 -22.15 11.73
CA SER A 42 -0.45 -21.77 10.37
C SER A 42 -0.98 -20.33 10.32
N LYS A 43 -1.86 -19.96 11.27
CA LYS A 43 -2.35 -18.58 11.39
C LYS A 43 -1.23 -17.61 11.76
N ARG A 44 -0.45 -17.94 12.79
CA ARG A 44 0.64 -17.09 13.29
C ARG A 44 1.75 -16.84 12.26
N LEU A 45 2.04 -17.81 11.39
CA LEU A 45 3.01 -17.65 10.31
C LEU A 45 2.47 -16.78 9.17
N ARG A 46 1.17 -16.88 8.82
CA ARG A 46 0.52 -16.01 7.84
C ARG A 46 0.51 -14.54 8.28
N GLU A 47 0.16 -14.26 9.53
CA GLU A 47 0.12 -12.90 10.07
C GLU A 47 1.49 -12.21 10.02
N HIS A 48 2.58 -12.97 10.22
CA HIS A 48 3.93 -12.44 10.08
C HIS A 48 4.37 -12.24 8.63
N GLN A 49 3.83 -13.02 7.67
CA GLN A 49 4.07 -12.79 6.23
C GLN A 49 3.28 -11.58 5.71
N GLN A 50 2.14 -11.27 6.34
CA GLN A 50 1.36 -10.05 6.10
C GLN A 50 1.93 -8.82 6.83
N ALA A 51 3.20 -8.85 7.26
CA ALA A 51 3.92 -7.62 7.61
C ALA A 51 3.70 -6.63 6.47
N GLN A 52 2.95 -5.56 6.78
CA GLN A 52 2.40 -4.58 5.85
C GLN A 52 3.37 -4.36 4.69
N THR A 53 3.00 -4.85 3.52
CA THR A 53 3.57 -4.32 2.29
C THR A 53 3.12 -2.87 2.27
N VAL A 54 3.98 -1.99 2.77
CA VAL A 54 3.87 -0.54 2.55
C VAL A 54 3.85 -0.39 1.04
N GLN A 55 2.64 -0.25 0.50
CA GLN A 55 2.46 0.18 -0.87
C GLN A 55 3.10 1.56 -0.91
N PRO A 56 4.20 1.77 -1.65
CA PRO A 56 4.70 3.11 -1.82
C PRO A 56 3.57 3.87 -2.51
N VAL A 57 2.98 4.81 -1.80
CA VAL A 57 2.18 5.84 -2.44
C VAL A 57 3.18 6.61 -3.28
N VAL A 58 3.28 6.23 -4.55
CA VAL A 58 3.93 7.07 -5.54
C VAL A 58 3.03 8.28 -5.63
N VAL A 59 3.40 9.34 -4.90
CA VAL A 59 2.86 10.66 -5.14
C VAL A 59 3.42 11.02 -6.51
N ASP A 60 2.65 10.71 -7.55
CA ASP A 60 2.87 11.27 -8.85
C ASP A 60 2.71 12.78 -8.66
N ALA A 61 3.84 13.48 -8.54
CA ALA A 61 3.94 14.90 -8.84
C ALA A 61 3.76 15.10 -10.36
N SER A 62 2.76 14.44 -10.94
CA SER A 62 2.24 14.69 -12.27
C SER A 62 1.29 15.89 -12.19
N GLY A 63 1.85 17.00 -11.71
CA GLY A 63 1.24 18.31 -11.65
C GLY A 63 2.23 19.33 -12.21
N HIS A 64 2.57 19.16 -13.49
CA HIS A 64 3.09 20.18 -14.41
C HIS A 64 4.01 21.26 -13.81
N LEU A 65 5.31 21.13 -14.07
CA LEU A 65 6.13 22.32 -14.34
C LEU A 65 6.63 22.24 -15.78
N PRO A 66 5.98 22.98 -16.69
CA PRO A 66 6.75 23.90 -17.51
C PRO A 66 6.01 25.24 -17.66
N GLY A 67 6.46 26.25 -16.93
CA GLY A 67 5.97 27.63 -17.02
C GLY A 67 5.61 28.15 -15.64
N ALA A 68 6.22 29.26 -15.22
CA ALA A 68 5.86 29.93 -13.98
C ALA A 68 4.33 30.07 -13.86
N SER A 69 3.75 29.94 -12.68
CA SER A 69 2.32 30.26 -12.47
C SER A 69 2.23 31.56 -11.69
N VAL A 70 1.30 32.43 -12.06
CA VAL A 70 1.00 33.68 -11.36
C VAL A 70 -0.24 33.44 -10.52
N VAL A 71 -0.13 33.73 -9.22
CA VAL A 71 -1.26 33.66 -8.28
C VAL A 71 -1.81 35.07 -8.08
N LEU A 72 -3.11 35.23 -8.33
CA LEU A 72 -3.86 36.45 -8.08
C LEU A 72 -4.75 36.28 -6.85
N VAL A 73 -4.75 37.28 -5.98
CA VAL A 73 -5.62 37.35 -4.79
C VAL A 73 -6.47 38.60 -4.92
N PHE A 74 -7.79 38.42 -5.02
CA PHE A 74 -8.75 39.49 -5.20
C PHE A 74 -9.33 39.94 -3.84
N ALA A 75 -9.77 41.20 -3.77
CA ALA A 75 -10.36 41.76 -2.55
C ALA A 75 -11.68 41.08 -2.13
N ASN A 76 -12.35 40.40 -3.06
CA ASN A 76 -13.54 39.58 -2.82
C ASN A 76 -13.21 38.20 -2.22
N GLY A 77 -11.93 37.90 -1.93
CA GLY A 77 -11.48 36.63 -1.34
C GLY A 77 -11.23 35.51 -2.34
N ILE A 78 -11.43 35.75 -3.64
CA ILE A 78 -11.11 34.77 -4.68
C ILE A 78 -9.58 34.69 -4.85
N ARG A 79 -9.08 33.45 -4.97
CA ARG A 79 -7.69 33.16 -5.32
C ARG A 79 -7.69 32.40 -6.65
N ALA A 80 -7.04 32.97 -7.66
CA ALA A 80 -6.90 32.37 -8.97
C ALA A 80 -5.44 32.05 -9.26
N GLU A 81 -5.18 30.90 -9.85
CA GLU A 81 -3.85 30.49 -10.29
C GLU A 81 -3.87 30.38 -11.82
N LEU A 82 -2.98 31.15 -12.46
CA LEU A 82 -2.93 31.24 -13.92
C LEU A 82 -1.53 30.84 -14.42
N PRO A 83 -1.43 30.14 -15.55
CA PRO A 83 -0.14 29.90 -16.21
C PRO A 83 0.51 31.23 -16.66
N ALA A 84 1.82 31.42 -16.44
CA ALA A 84 2.56 32.59 -16.93
C ALA A 84 2.84 32.54 -18.45
N THR A 85 2.40 31.48 -19.13
CA THR A 85 2.39 31.42 -20.60
C THR A 85 1.24 32.22 -21.21
N LEU A 86 0.30 32.71 -20.40
CA LEU A 86 -0.81 33.53 -20.88
C LEU A 86 -0.34 34.91 -21.32
N ASN A 87 -0.90 35.40 -22.43
CA ASN A 87 -0.65 36.75 -22.92
C ASN A 87 -1.49 37.80 -22.15
N ALA A 88 -1.15 39.07 -22.29
CA ALA A 88 -1.81 40.16 -21.56
C ALA A 88 -3.33 40.26 -21.81
N ALA A 89 -3.79 39.93 -23.01
CA ALA A 89 -5.22 39.96 -23.34
C ALA A 89 -5.99 38.84 -22.62
N GLN A 90 -5.42 37.64 -22.55
CA GLN A 90 -5.99 36.50 -21.83
C GLN A 90 -6.00 36.76 -20.32
N ILE A 91 -4.91 37.30 -19.77
CA ILE A 91 -4.85 37.66 -18.35
C ILE A 91 -5.93 38.68 -18.02
N LYS A 92 -6.08 39.74 -18.83
CA LYS A 92 -7.12 40.75 -18.62
C LYS A 92 -8.53 40.14 -18.67
N HIS A 93 -8.80 39.28 -19.65
CA HIS A 93 -10.11 38.63 -19.76
C HIS A 93 -10.48 37.82 -18.51
N TRP A 94 -9.54 37.04 -17.96
CA TRP A 94 -9.78 36.26 -16.75
C TRP A 94 -9.87 37.12 -15.49
N VAL A 95 -9.10 38.21 -15.40
CA VAL A 95 -9.20 39.17 -14.30
C VAL A 95 -10.57 39.86 -14.30
N ASP A 96 -11.03 40.32 -15.46
CA ASP A 96 -12.35 40.96 -15.61
C ASP A 96 -13.51 40.00 -15.31
N ALA A 97 -13.34 38.69 -15.56
CA ALA A 97 -14.35 37.68 -15.25
C ALA A 97 -14.44 37.30 -13.75
N LEU A 98 -13.39 37.58 -12.96
CA LEU A 98 -13.27 37.16 -11.56
C LEU A 98 -13.39 38.31 -10.55
N GLN A 99 -13.41 39.55 -11.03
CA GLN A 99 -13.63 40.77 -10.26
C GLN A 99 -15.13 41.12 -10.22
#